data_AF-G5GP96-F1
#
_entry.id   AF-G5GP96-F1
#
_cell.length_a   1.000
_cell.length_b   1.000
_cell.length_c   1.000
_cell.angle_alpha   90.00
_cell.angle_beta   90.00
_cell.angle_gamma   90.00
#
_symmetry.space_group_name_H-M   'P 1'
#
loop_
_entity.id
_entity.type
_entity.pdbx_description
1 polymer ?
#
loop_
_entity_poly.entity_id
_entity_poly.type
_entity_poly.pdbx_seq_one_letter_code
_entity_poly.pdbx_strand_id
1 'polypeptide(L)'
;MHQPVTDNPFVIMIINMVIVFAVLTAIWGLIELTHRLDPTKKKAEPPAAAPAAPAPVAAAPAAPAVPAGLSMETVAVIAAAVTACGYSAEQIHAIRPAEQPAWRNFGRASGMRTPR
;
A
#
# COMPACT_ATOMS: atom_id res chain seq x y z
N MET A 1 -29.32 0.60 -29.67
CA MET A 1 -29.34 -0.74 -30.30
C MET A 1 -27.89 -1.21 -30.40
N HIS A 2 -27.38 -1.96 -29.41
CA HIS A 2 -26.04 -2.53 -29.49
C HIS A 2 -26.16 -3.81 -30.32
N GLN A 3 -25.90 -3.70 -31.62
CA GLN A 3 -25.85 -4.85 -32.50
C GLN A 3 -24.66 -5.74 -32.07
N PRO A 4 -24.79 -7.07 -32.10
CA PRO A 4 -23.61 -7.93 -31.94
C PRO A 4 -22.62 -7.56 -33.04
N VAL A 5 -21.38 -7.24 -32.66
CA VAL A 5 -20.31 -6.78 -33.56
C VAL A 5 -19.92 -7.89 -34.57
N THR A 6 -20.33 -9.14 -34.31
CA THR A 6 -20.26 -10.27 -35.24
C THR A 6 -21.25 -11.37 -34.85
N ASP A 7 -21.90 -12.01 -35.83
CA ASP A 7 -22.80 -13.16 -35.62
C ASP A 7 -22.11 -14.52 -35.86
N ASN A 8 -20.80 -14.52 -36.15
CA ASN A 8 -20.07 -15.73 -36.48
C ASN A 8 -19.54 -16.44 -35.20
N PRO A 9 -19.99 -17.67 -34.89
CA PRO A 9 -19.60 -18.37 -33.66
C PRO A 9 -18.10 -18.67 -33.56
N PHE A 10 -17.40 -18.86 -34.69
CA PHE A 10 -15.95 -19.07 -34.70
C PHE A 10 -15.18 -17.82 -34.27
N VAL A 11 -15.66 -16.64 -34.68
CA VAL A 11 -15.04 -15.36 -34.31
C VAL A 11 -15.25 -15.08 -32.83
N ILE A 12 -16.43 -15.39 -32.29
CA ILE A 12 -16.72 -15.26 -30.85
C ILE A 12 -15.78 -16.16 -30.02
N MET A 13 -15.55 -17.40 -30.46
CA MET A 13 -14.62 -18.33 -29.82
C MET A 13 -13.18 -17.79 -29.82
N ILE A 14 -12.71 -17.28 -30.97
CA ILE A 14 -11.34 -16.74 -31.10
C ILE A 14 -11.14 -15.49 -30.22
N ILE A 15 -12.13 -14.59 -30.20
CA ILE A 15 -12.09 -13.36 -29.39
C ILE A 15 -11.99 -13.72 -27.90
N ASN A 16 -12.81 -14.67 -27.44
CA ASN A 16 -12.78 -15.09 -26.05
C ASN A 16 -11.40 -15.69 -25.67
N MET A 17 -10.87 -16.59 -26.50
CA MET A 17 -9.55 -17.16 -26.26
C MET A 17 -8.47 -16.06 -26.19
N VAL A 18 -8.43 -15.13 -27.15
CA VAL A 18 -7.42 -14.07 -27.19
C VAL A 18 -7.55 -13.11 -26.01
N ILE A 19 -8.77 -12.73 -25.62
CA ILE A 19 -9.00 -11.84 -24.47
C ILE A 19 -8.51 -12.48 -23.19
N VAL A 20 -8.83 -13.76 -22.96
CA VAL A 20 -8.38 -14.48 -21.77
C VAL A 20 -6.85 -14.51 -21.73
N PHE A 21 -6.19 -14.89 -22.83
CA PHE A 21 -4.73 -14.87 -22.91
C PHE A 21 -4.13 -13.47 -22.72
N ALA A 22 -4.74 -12.43 -23.29
CA ALA A 22 -4.29 -11.05 -23.14
C ALA A 22 -4.35 -10.59 -21.68
N VAL A 23 -5.43 -10.92 -20.96
CA VAL A 23 -5.57 -10.60 -19.53
C VAL A 23 -4.53 -11.35 -18.70
N LEU A 24 -4.32 -12.65 -18.94
CA LEU A 24 -3.30 -13.43 -18.23
C LEU A 24 -1.89 -12.87 -18.48
N THR A 25 -1.59 -12.54 -19.74
CA THR A 25 -0.30 -11.95 -20.13
C THR A 25 -0.10 -10.57 -19.52
N ALA A 26 -1.17 -9.76 -19.42
CA ALA A 26 -1.11 -8.45 -18.77
C ALA A 26 -0.82 -8.57 -17.27
N ILE A 27 -1.43 -9.52 -16.56
CA ILE A 27 -1.15 -9.78 -15.14
C ILE A 27 0.30 -10.25 -14.96
N TRP A 28 0.75 -11.20 -15.77
CA TRP A 28 2.14 -11.69 -15.75
C TRP A 28 3.13 -10.55 -16.03
N GLY A 29 2.88 -9.75 -17.05
CA GLY A 29 3.72 -8.60 -17.42
C GLY A 29 3.71 -7.50 -16.37
N LEU A 30 2.58 -7.24 -15.69
CA LEU A 30 2.51 -6.27 -14.59
C LEU A 30 3.35 -6.72 -13.38
N ILE A 31 3.35 -8.03 -13.08
CA ILE A 31 4.20 -8.60 -12.02
C ILE A 31 5.68 -8.47 -12.41
N GLU A 32 6.07 -8.81 -13.64
CA GLU A 32 7.46 -8.70 -14.09
C GLU A 32 7.94 -7.24 -14.18
N LEU A 33 7.05 -6.35 -14.63
CA LEU A 33 7.31 -4.91 -14.71
C LEU A 33 7.53 -4.32 -13.33
N THR A 34 6.66 -4.64 -12.37
CA THR A 34 6.85 -4.22 -10.97
C THR A 34 8.08 -4.87 -10.36
N HIS A 35 8.40 -6.13 -10.68
CA HIS A 35 9.62 -6.78 -10.22
C HIS A 35 10.89 -6.11 -10.75
N ARG A 36 10.89 -5.65 -12.02
CA ARG A 36 11.99 -4.89 -12.62
C ARG A 36 12.10 -3.45 -12.12
N LEU A 37 10.96 -2.77 -11.93
CA LEU A 37 10.93 -1.41 -11.42
C LEU A 37 11.10 -1.35 -9.90
N ASP A 38 10.92 -2.44 -9.17
CA ASP A 38 11.20 -2.56 -7.74
C ASP A 38 12.71 -2.69 -7.53
N PRO A 39 13.42 -1.57 -7.32
CA PRO A 39 14.87 -1.54 -7.17
C PRO A 39 15.26 -1.98 -5.74
N THR A 40 14.27 -2.28 -4.88
CA THR A 40 14.48 -2.63 -3.46
C THR A 40 14.75 -4.12 -3.25
N LYS A 41 14.69 -4.95 -4.30
CA LYS A 41 15.16 -6.34 -4.26
C LYS A 41 16.69 -6.49 -4.15
N LYS A 42 17.46 -5.41 -4.09
CA LYS A 42 18.82 -5.41 -3.54
C LYS A 42 18.81 -5.52 -2.00
N LYS A 43 18.24 -6.61 -1.50
CA LYS A 43 18.75 -7.26 -0.30
C LYS A 43 18.51 -8.75 -0.49
N ALA A 44 19.35 -9.32 -1.35
CA ALA A 44 19.74 -10.71 -1.20
C ALA A 44 20.00 -10.92 0.29
N GLU A 45 19.24 -11.82 0.90
CA GLU A 45 19.50 -12.39 2.20
C GLU A 45 20.90 -13.01 2.16
N PRO A 46 21.92 -12.49 2.85
CA PRO A 46 23.10 -13.27 3.14
C PRO A 46 22.77 -14.11 4.39
N PRO A 47 23.14 -15.39 4.40
CA PRO A 47 22.82 -16.31 5.48
C PRO A 47 23.38 -15.82 6.81
N ALA A 48 22.66 -16.17 7.88
CA ALA A 48 22.98 -15.88 9.26
C ALA A 48 24.49 -15.95 9.59
N ALA A 49 25.03 -14.86 10.13
CA ALA A 49 26.29 -14.84 10.86
C ALA A 49 26.15 -13.94 12.09
N ALA A 50 26.14 -14.60 13.25
CA ALA A 50 26.52 -14.23 14.61
C ALA A 50 26.34 -12.78 15.15
N PRO A 51 25.87 -12.63 16.41
CA PRO A 51 25.59 -11.34 17.05
C PRO A 51 26.89 -10.60 17.42
N ALA A 52 27.03 -9.36 16.95
CA ALA A 52 28.08 -8.45 17.42
C ALA A 52 27.51 -7.47 18.46
N ALA A 53 28.18 -7.42 19.60
CA ALA A 53 27.87 -6.67 20.82
C ALA A 53 27.78 -5.13 20.61
N PRO A 54 27.07 -4.41 21.49
CA PRO A 54 26.67 -3.01 21.29
C PRO A 54 27.82 -2.04 21.58
N ALA A 55 28.04 -1.08 20.67
CA ALA A 55 28.90 0.07 20.91
C ALA A 55 28.03 1.31 21.25
N PRO A 56 28.42 2.11 22.26
CA PRO A 56 27.58 3.17 22.81
C PRO A 56 27.68 4.42 21.93
N VAL A 57 26.54 4.96 21.50
CA VAL A 57 26.50 6.26 20.82
C VAL A 57 25.64 7.24 21.60
N ALA A 58 26.29 8.37 21.86
CA ALA A 58 25.89 9.58 22.54
C ALA A 58 24.40 9.94 22.53
N ALA A 59 23.96 10.50 23.67
CA ALA A 59 22.66 11.11 23.87
C ALA A 59 22.38 12.20 22.82
N ALA A 60 21.44 11.89 21.91
CA ALA A 60 20.82 12.86 21.03
C ALA A 60 19.61 13.53 21.73
N PRO A 61 19.28 14.79 21.39
CA PRO A 61 18.20 15.54 22.04
C PRO A 61 16.87 14.79 21.97
N ALA A 62 16.09 14.89 23.05
CA ALA A 62 14.82 14.19 23.21
C ALA A 62 13.91 14.38 21.98
N ALA A 63 13.77 13.31 21.20
CA ALA A 63 12.78 13.22 20.14
C ALA A 63 11.39 13.41 20.75
N PRO A 64 10.46 14.13 20.08
CA PRO A 64 9.06 14.13 20.47
C PRO A 64 8.62 12.68 20.63
N ALA A 65 8.02 12.35 21.78
CA ALA A 65 7.60 11.00 22.09
C ALA A 65 6.62 10.52 21.01
N VAL A 66 7.14 9.79 20.03
CA VAL A 66 6.33 9.15 19.01
C VAL A 66 5.54 8.07 19.74
N PRO A 67 4.19 8.10 19.68
CA PRO A 67 3.39 7.09 20.36
C PRO A 67 3.81 5.71 19.87
N ALA A 68 4.10 4.81 20.82
CA ALA A 68 4.52 3.44 20.55
C ALA A 68 3.48 2.75 19.64
N GLY A 69 3.82 2.61 18.35
CA GLY A 69 2.93 2.05 17.33
C GLY A 69 2.91 2.80 16.00
N LEU A 70 3.41 4.05 15.93
CA LEU A 70 3.57 4.79 14.66
C LEU A 70 5.04 4.95 14.32
N SER A 71 5.45 4.51 13.11
CA SER A 71 6.81 4.77 12.64
C SER A 71 6.99 6.27 12.32
N MET A 72 8.19 6.79 12.57
CA MET A 72 8.53 8.18 12.25
C MET A 72 8.34 8.48 10.75
N GLU A 73 8.58 7.48 9.90
CA GLU A 73 8.29 7.51 8.46
C GLU A 73 6.80 7.74 8.18
N THR A 74 5.91 7.03 8.87
CA THR A 74 4.45 7.20 8.70
C THR A 74 4.02 8.61 9.10
N VAL A 75 4.57 9.13 10.20
CA VAL A 75 4.30 10.50 10.65
C VAL A 75 4.76 11.53 9.61
N ALA A 76 5.96 11.34 9.04
CA ALA A 76 6.50 12.21 8.01
C ALA A 76 5.65 12.17 6.72
N VAL A 77 5.20 10.97 6.30
CA VAL A 77 4.32 10.80 5.14
C VAL A 77 2.96 11.47 5.37
N ILE A 78 2.37 11.32 6.56
CA ILE A 78 1.10 11.99 6.90
C ILE A 78 1.27 13.51 6.87
N ALA A 79 2.35 14.04 7.46
CA ALA A 79 2.62 15.48 7.44
C ALA A 79 2.85 16.01 6.02
N ALA A 80 3.58 15.26 5.18
CA ALA A 80 3.77 15.60 3.77
C ALA A 80 2.45 15.59 2.98
N ALA A 81 1.57 14.62 3.24
CA ALA A 81 0.26 14.55 2.59
C ALA A 81 -0.66 15.72 3.01
N VAL A 82 -0.67 16.06 4.30
CA VAL A 82 -1.47 17.18 4.83
C VAL A 82 -0.98 18.52 4.26
N THR A 83 0.34 18.69 4.13
CA THR A 83 0.95 19.87 3.48
C THR A 83 0.67 19.95 1.98
N ALA A 84 0.65 18.81 1.27
CA ALA A 84 0.22 18.76 -0.12
C ALA A 84 -1.26 19.14 -0.30
N CYS A 85 -2.11 18.87 0.69
CA CYS A 85 -3.52 19.31 0.71
C CYS A 85 -3.71 20.79 1.06
N GLY A 86 -2.62 21.57 1.23
CA GLY A 86 -2.66 23.00 1.51
C GLY A 86 -2.75 23.37 2.98
N TYR A 87 -2.60 22.42 3.89
CA TYR A 87 -2.60 22.65 5.35
C TYR A 87 -1.18 22.60 5.90
N SER A 88 -0.76 23.58 6.69
CA SER A 88 0.62 23.59 7.19
C SER A 88 0.84 22.54 8.28
N ALA A 89 2.08 22.06 8.44
CA ALA A 89 2.42 21.03 9.42
C ALA A 89 2.15 21.47 10.87
N GLU A 90 2.13 22.79 11.15
CA GLU A 90 1.77 23.32 12.47
C GLU A 90 0.29 23.12 12.82
N GLN A 91 -0.57 22.87 11.83
CA GLN A 91 -1.99 22.56 12.09
C GLN A 91 -2.19 21.12 12.59
N ILE A 92 -1.16 20.26 12.50
CA ILE A 92 -1.21 18.88 12.98
C ILE A 92 -0.91 18.84 14.48
N HIS A 93 -1.95 18.93 15.30
CA HIS A 93 -1.80 18.99 16.76
C HIS A 93 -1.48 17.63 17.40
N ALA A 94 -2.01 16.54 16.83
CA ALA A 94 -1.75 15.18 17.29
C ALA A 94 -2.06 14.17 16.18
N ILE A 95 -1.23 13.14 16.08
CA ILE A 95 -1.50 11.97 15.24
C ILE A 95 -1.75 10.79 16.18
N ARG A 96 -2.97 10.26 16.14
CA ARG A 96 -3.36 9.07 16.90
C ARG A 96 -3.76 7.97 15.93
N PRO A 97 -3.26 6.73 16.11
CA PRO A 97 -3.83 5.58 15.41
C PRO A 97 -5.32 5.51 15.70
N ALA A 98 -6.15 5.50 14.67
CA ALA A 98 -7.56 5.21 14.85
C ALA A 98 -7.70 3.73 15.19
N GLU A 99 -8.45 3.39 16.24
CA GLU A 99 -8.89 2.01 16.45
C GLU A 99 -9.87 1.65 15.34
N GLN A 100 -9.31 1.16 14.24
CA GLN A 100 -10.08 0.66 13.11
C GLN A 100 -10.26 -0.84 13.28
N PRO A 101 -11.51 -1.33 13.37
CA PRO A 101 -11.75 -2.76 13.31
C PRO A 101 -11.21 -3.28 11.99
N ALA A 102 -10.58 -4.45 12.00
CA ALA A 102 -10.07 -5.10 10.78
C ALA A 102 -11.11 -5.02 9.66
N TRP A 103 -10.70 -4.80 8.41
CA TRP A 103 -11.57 -4.51 7.25
C TRP A 103 -12.88 -5.31 7.22
N ARG A 104 -12.82 -6.59 7.58
CA ARG A 104 -13.98 -7.51 7.69
C ARG A 104 -15.08 -7.02 8.63
N ASN A 105 -14.73 -6.30 9.68
CA ASN A 105 -15.60 -5.82 10.75
C ASN A 105 -15.97 -4.33 10.59
N PHE A 106 -15.34 -3.60 9.66
CA PHE A 106 -15.59 -2.18 9.46
C PHE A 106 -17.03 -1.89 9.03
N GLY A 107 -17.58 -2.64 8.06
CA GLY A 107 -18.97 -2.48 7.63
C GLY A 107 -19.98 -2.73 8.76
N ARG A 108 -19.70 -3.67 9.66
CA ARG A 108 -20.54 -3.96 10.83
C ARG A 108 -20.45 -2.85 11.87
N ALA A 109 -19.25 -2.36 12.17
CA ALA A 109 -19.04 -1.31 13.16
C ALA A 109 -19.57 0.06 12.67
N SER A 110 -19.34 0.40 11.40
CA SER A 110 -19.79 1.66 10.81
C SER A 110 -21.31 1.70 10.63
N GLY A 111 -21.95 0.57 10.29
CA GLY A 111 -23.41 0.48 10.21
C GLY A 111 -24.13 0.71 11.56
N MET A 112 -23.46 0.46 12.69
CA MET A 112 -23.97 0.76 14.03
C MET A 112 -23.71 2.20 14.48
N ARG A 113 -22.79 2.92 13.80
CA ARG A 113 -22.37 4.28 14.19
C ARG A 113 -23.01 5.39 13.36
N THR A 114 -23.82 5.09 12.34
CA THR A 114 -24.58 6.13 11.64
C THR A 114 -25.71 6.63 12.56
N PRO A 115 -25.63 7.85 13.12
CA PRO A 115 -26.80 8.44 13.76
C PRO A 115 -27.83 8.71 12.65
N ARG A 116 -29.07 8.28 12.89
CA ARG A 116 -30.22 8.75 12.11
C ARG A 116 -30.51 10.21 12.44
#